data_AF-A0AA39R3N9-F1
#
_entry.id   AF-A0AA39R3N9-F1
#
_cell.length_a   1.000
_cell.length_b   1.000
_cell.length_c   1.000
_cell.angle_alpha   90.00
_cell.angle_beta   90.00
_cell.angle_gamma   90.00
#
_symmetry.space_group_name_H-M   'P 1'
#
loop_
_entity.id
_entity.type
_entity.pdbx_description
1 polymer ?
#
loop_
_entity_poly.entity_id
_entity_poly.type
_entity_poly.pdbx_seq_one_letter_code
_entity_poly.pdbx_strand_id
1 'polypeptide(L)'
;MASRLSFRLPALTTSESLWNHAPPSFLAPALSFAHPSSQHSFSTTSSLSTTLKKVKKQDHRDTYALRQAKARKDANLSRQAVLKEQRAKEFGDPIRGIPTPFVESFDTVVPQTVALDADAVSLEALKTNPDKPPPSPAHALKEQFLDHGLRHEELDKAMEYSRWLTEPVAPTGMESADSTRENKGHQKWETRDAVAAEAVQRIVSLANSSSMHRTKKNIERIIETFGRHRTDLTLKPKPAAVVKGDSRVAEATLRAGPDTGSSEVQIGILTAKIRLLADRYEGGNRNDKINKRNLRLLLHRRQKLLKYMEKKERGSERWQNMIKTLGITPACWNGEIAVE
;
A
#
# COMPACT_ATOMS: atom_id res chain seq x y z
N MET A 1 1.18 -14.13 -73.57
CA MET A 1 1.68 -12.83 -73.08
C MET A 1 2.13 -13.04 -71.64
N ALA A 2 3.33 -13.54 -71.37
CA ALA A 2 4.63 -12.84 -71.41
C ALA A 2 4.60 -11.61 -70.47
N SER A 3 5.43 -11.44 -69.42
CA SER A 3 6.71 -12.06 -69.09
C SER A 3 7.03 -11.92 -67.60
N ARG A 4 7.77 -12.92 -67.11
CA ARG A 4 8.61 -12.90 -65.90
C ARG A 4 9.75 -11.91 -66.09
N LEU A 5 10.16 -11.22 -65.02
CA LEU A 5 11.49 -10.60 -64.93
C LEU A 5 12.13 -10.95 -63.58
N SER A 6 12.87 -12.05 -63.62
CA SER A 6 14.03 -12.34 -62.79
C SER A 6 15.20 -11.46 -63.24
N PHE A 7 15.98 -10.88 -62.33
CA PHE A 7 17.40 -10.64 -62.62
C PHE A 7 18.31 -10.80 -61.41
N ARG A 8 19.46 -11.36 -61.74
CA ARG A 8 20.56 -11.95 -60.96
C ARG A 8 21.53 -10.88 -60.43
N LEU A 9 22.25 -11.28 -59.38
CA LEU A 9 23.47 -10.69 -58.80
C LEU A 9 24.59 -10.35 -59.81
N PRO A 10 25.61 -9.57 -59.37
CA PRO A 10 26.92 -10.21 -59.15
C PRO A 10 27.72 -9.74 -57.90
N ALA A 11 28.16 -10.73 -57.11
CA ALA A 11 29.51 -11.12 -56.68
C ALA A 11 30.65 -10.11 -56.29
N LEU A 12 31.26 -10.42 -55.12
CA LEU A 12 32.69 -10.32 -54.68
C LEU A 12 33.20 -8.90 -54.31
N THR A 13 34.01 -8.61 -53.27
CA THR A 13 35.13 -9.31 -52.59
C THR A 13 35.42 -8.77 -51.15
N THR A 14 35.85 -9.67 -50.25
CA THR A 14 36.90 -9.58 -49.18
C THR A 14 37.09 -8.36 -48.26
N SER A 15 37.04 -8.58 -46.94
CA SER A 15 38.19 -8.54 -45.99
C SER A 15 37.70 -8.84 -44.55
N GLU A 16 38.28 -9.86 -43.88
CA GLU A 16 39.11 -9.74 -42.65
C GLU A 16 38.47 -8.91 -41.51
N SER A 17 38.32 -9.33 -40.25
CA SER A 17 39.05 -10.29 -39.42
C SER A 17 38.39 -10.36 -38.03
N LEU A 18 38.51 -11.51 -37.35
CA LEU A 18 38.73 -11.76 -35.90
C LEU A 18 37.78 -11.01 -34.92
N TRP A 19 37.03 -11.62 -34.01
CA TRP A 19 37.42 -12.48 -32.88
C TRP A 19 36.17 -13.20 -32.35
N ASN A 20 36.19 -14.53 -32.27
CA ASN A 20 35.28 -15.30 -31.42
C ASN A 20 36.06 -16.49 -30.86
N HIS A 21 36.40 -16.43 -29.56
CA HIS A 21 37.03 -17.53 -28.83
C HIS A 21 35.96 -18.43 -28.23
N ALA A 22 35.90 -19.67 -28.70
CA ALA A 22 35.35 -20.82 -27.97
C ALA A 22 36.53 -21.70 -27.48
N PRO A 23 36.39 -22.40 -26.34
CA PRO A 23 37.49 -23.13 -25.69
C PRO A 23 37.80 -24.48 -26.37
N PRO A 24 39.05 -24.99 -26.24
CA PRO A 24 39.51 -26.18 -26.96
C PRO A 24 39.10 -27.49 -26.26
N SER A 25 38.61 -28.41 -27.09
CA SER A 25 38.55 -29.84 -26.84
C SER A 25 39.95 -30.46 -26.94
N PHE A 26 40.47 -30.99 -25.83
CA PHE A 26 41.68 -31.82 -25.83
C PHE A 26 41.31 -33.30 -25.96
N LEU A 27 41.69 -33.88 -27.10
CA LEU A 27 41.88 -35.31 -27.32
C LEU A 27 43.31 -35.68 -26.89
N ALA A 28 43.44 -36.72 -26.07
CA ALA A 28 44.70 -37.39 -25.76
C ALA A 28 44.46 -38.90 -25.60
N PRO A 29 45.51 -39.75 -25.77
CA PRO A 29 45.41 -41.01 -26.49
C PRO A 29 45.16 -42.23 -25.60
N ALA A 30 44.70 -43.30 -26.26
CA ALA A 30 44.50 -44.63 -25.70
C ALA A 30 45.83 -45.28 -25.28
N LEU A 31 45.91 -45.71 -24.02
CA LEU A 31 46.81 -46.76 -23.56
C LEU A 31 46.00 -47.80 -22.81
N SER A 32 45.93 -48.97 -23.42
CA SER A 32 45.34 -50.20 -22.89
C SER A 32 46.24 -50.79 -21.80
N PHE A 33 45.70 -50.93 -20.59
CA PHE A 33 46.18 -51.90 -19.60
C PHE A 33 45.01 -52.76 -19.15
N ALA A 34 45.14 -54.07 -19.40
CA ALA A 34 44.22 -55.09 -18.96
C ALA A 34 44.37 -55.34 -17.46
N HIS A 35 43.25 -55.42 -16.74
CA HIS A 35 43.20 -56.01 -15.40
C HIS A 35 41.96 -56.91 -15.25
N PRO A 36 42.08 -57.98 -14.44
CA PRO A 36 41.20 -59.13 -14.46
C PRO A 36 39.89 -58.85 -13.72
N SER A 37 38.86 -59.54 -14.17
CA SER A 37 37.58 -59.72 -13.51
C SER A 37 37.76 -60.20 -12.06
N SER A 38 37.30 -59.38 -11.12
CA SER A 38 36.89 -59.82 -9.79
C SER A 38 35.56 -59.13 -9.47
N GLN A 39 34.48 -59.87 -9.67
CA GLN A 39 33.18 -59.53 -9.13
C GLN A 39 33.33 -59.50 -7.61
N HIS A 40 33.10 -58.37 -6.95
CA HIS A 40 32.49 -58.25 -5.61
C HIS A 40 32.36 -56.76 -5.25
N SER A 41 31.24 -56.13 -5.62
CA SER A 41 30.84 -54.85 -5.07
C SER A 41 29.59 -55.07 -4.22
N PHE A 42 29.81 -55.24 -2.91
CA PHE A 42 28.75 -55.23 -1.91
C PHE A 42 28.01 -53.89 -1.96
N SER A 43 26.78 -53.91 -2.45
CA SER A 43 25.84 -52.81 -2.31
C SER A 43 25.29 -52.82 -0.88
N THR A 44 25.84 -51.99 0.01
CA THR A 44 25.25 -51.71 1.32
C THR A 44 24.12 -50.69 1.15
N THR A 45 22.97 -51.16 0.64
CA THR A 45 21.71 -50.48 0.93
C THR A 45 21.47 -50.57 2.44
N SER A 46 21.43 -49.43 3.12
CA SER A 46 21.03 -49.41 4.52
C SER A 46 19.57 -49.87 4.61
N SER A 47 19.34 -51.01 5.24
CA SER A 47 18.01 -51.56 5.40
C SER A 47 17.20 -50.67 6.36
N LEU A 48 16.17 -50.03 5.82
CA LEU A 48 15.12 -49.30 6.55
C LEU A 48 14.38 -50.15 7.61
N SER A 49 14.69 -51.45 7.75
CA SER A 49 14.03 -52.36 8.70
C SER A 49 14.63 -52.34 10.12
N THR A 50 15.79 -51.70 10.32
CA THR A 50 16.43 -51.59 11.65
C THR A 50 15.76 -50.55 12.57
N THR A 51 15.09 -49.55 12.01
CA THR A 51 14.35 -48.53 12.79
C THR A 51 13.08 -49.08 13.41
N LEU A 52 12.34 -49.95 12.69
CA LEU A 52 11.11 -50.58 13.18
C LEU A 52 11.35 -51.58 14.32
N LYS A 53 12.50 -52.27 14.34
CA LYS A 53 12.88 -53.17 15.45
C LYS A 53 13.36 -52.44 16.70
N LYS A 54 13.87 -51.21 16.57
CA LYS A 54 14.36 -50.40 17.71
C LYS A 54 13.23 -49.87 18.60
N VAL A 55 12.04 -49.66 18.02
CA VAL A 55 10.84 -49.25 18.76
C VAL A 55 10.32 -50.39 19.66
N LYS A 56 10.34 -51.64 19.17
CA LYS A 56 9.81 -52.82 19.88
C LYS A 56 10.71 -53.36 21.01
N LYS A 57 11.96 -52.88 21.15
CA LYS A 57 12.87 -53.28 22.25
C LYS A 57 12.83 -52.33 23.46
N GLN A 58 12.03 -51.27 23.40
CA GLN A 58 11.82 -50.34 24.52
C GLN A 58 10.70 -50.76 25.48
N ASP A 59 10.13 -51.95 25.30
CA ASP A 59 8.89 -52.38 25.95
C ASP A 59 9.10 -52.95 27.37
N HIS A 60 10.34 -53.11 27.83
CA HIS A 60 10.65 -53.31 29.24
C HIS A 60 11.04 -51.99 29.92
N ARG A 61 10.29 -50.92 29.65
CA ARG A 61 10.44 -49.63 30.34
C ARG A 61 9.35 -49.47 31.38
N ASP A 62 9.76 -48.92 32.52
CA ASP A 62 8.87 -48.51 33.60
C ASP A 62 7.60 -47.83 33.06
N THR A 63 6.48 -48.53 33.20
CA THR A 63 5.17 -48.10 32.70
C THR A 63 4.74 -46.77 33.32
N TYR A 64 5.18 -46.49 34.55
CA TYR A 64 4.88 -45.25 35.27
C TYR A 64 5.67 -44.07 34.70
N ALA A 65 6.98 -44.24 34.46
CA ALA A 65 7.80 -43.22 33.81
C ALA A 65 7.28 -42.86 32.40
N LEU A 66 6.83 -43.86 31.63
CA LEU A 66 6.21 -43.63 30.32
C LEU A 66 4.90 -42.85 30.44
N ARG A 67 4.03 -43.20 31.41
CA ARG A 67 2.78 -42.49 31.67
C ARG A 67 3.02 -41.04 32.07
N GLN A 68 4.00 -40.77 32.95
CA GLN A 68 4.40 -39.41 33.31
C GLN A 68 4.94 -38.62 32.12
N ALA A 69 5.82 -39.22 31.31
CA ALA A 69 6.37 -38.57 30.12
C ALA A 69 5.26 -38.21 29.12
N LYS A 70 4.29 -39.12 28.93
CA LYS A 70 3.10 -38.87 28.10
C LYS A 70 2.26 -37.72 28.66
N ALA A 71 1.96 -37.70 29.97
CA ALA A 71 1.23 -36.60 30.60
C ALA A 71 1.93 -35.24 30.43
N ARG A 72 3.26 -35.18 30.57
CA ARG A 72 4.05 -33.95 30.31
C ARG A 72 3.98 -33.51 28.84
N LYS A 73 4.04 -34.47 27.91
CA LYS A 73 3.89 -34.20 26.47
C LYS A 73 2.49 -33.70 26.15
N ASP A 74 1.46 -34.35 26.68
CA ASP A 74 0.05 -33.99 26.46
C ASP A 74 -0.26 -32.60 27.04
N ALA A 75 0.29 -32.27 28.22
CA ALA A 75 0.22 -30.92 28.78
C ALA A 75 0.90 -29.86 27.89
N ASN A 76 2.10 -30.14 27.35
CA ASN A 76 2.77 -29.24 26.41
C ASN A 76 1.96 -29.06 25.12
N LEU A 77 1.46 -30.16 24.54
CA LEU A 77 0.61 -30.12 23.35
C LEU A 77 -0.67 -29.31 23.58
N SER A 78 -1.32 -29.47 24.74
CA SER A 78 -2.50 -28.67 25.11
C SER A 78 -2.15 -27.18 25.19
N ARG A 79 -1.03 -26.81 25.80
CA ARG A 79 -0.54 -25.43 25.87
C ARG A 79 -0.18 -24.89 24.48
N GLN A 80 0.45 -25.69 23.64
CA GLN A 80 0.82 -25.32 22.28
C GLN A 80 -0.42 -25.08 21.42
N ALA A 81 -1.48 -25.88 21.60
CA ALA A 81 -2.76 -25.68 20.94
C ALA A 81 -3.38 -24.31 21.32
N VAL A 82 -3.45 -23.99 22.61
CA VAL A 82 -3.95 -22.68 23.09
C VAL A 82 -3.14 -21.52 22.51
N LEU A 83 -1.80 -21.61 22.53
CA LEU A 83 -0.93 -20.57 21.94
C LEU A 83 -1.10 -20.46 20.42
N LYS A 84 -1.36 -21.58 19.72
CA LYS A 84 -1.59 -21.58 18.28
C LYS A 84 -2.90 -20.86 17.95
N GLU A 85 -3.96 -21.09 18.72
CA GLU A 85 -5.23 -20.38 18.57
C GLU A 85 -5.10 -18.89 18.83
N GLN A 86 -4.38 -18.50 19.89
CA GLN A 86 -4.11 -17.08 20.18
C GLN A 86 -3.36 -16.41 19.02
N ARG A 87 -2.26 -17.01 18.55
CA ARG A 87 -1.50 -16.48 17.41
C ARG A 87 -2.30 -16.46 16.11
N ALA A 88 -3.17 -17.45 15.88
CA ALA A 88 -4.02 -17.48 14.69
C ALA A 88 -5.00 -16.28 14.66
N LYS A 89 -5.56 -15.91 15.82
CA LYS A 89 -6.41 -14.72 15.96
C LYS A 89 -5.62 -13.43 15.69
N GLU A 90 -4.40 -13.33 16.24
CA GLU A 90 -3.52 -12.16 16.03
C GLU A 90 -2.96 -12.06 14.60
N PHE A 91 -2.86 -13.18 13.88
CA PHE A 91 -2.32 -13.21 12.53
C PHE A 91 -3.17 -12.37 11.56
N GLY A 92 -4.50 -12.42 11.70
CA GLY A 92 -5.45 -11.63 10.93
C GLY A 92 -5.65 -12.10 9.48
N ASP A 93 -6.37 -11.30 8.69
CA ASP A 93 -6.64 -11.59 7.27
C ASP A 93 -5.47 -11.13 6.37
N PRO A 94 -4.90 -12.00 5.51
CA PRO A 94 -3.84 -11.60 4.58
C PRO A 94 -4.25 -10.52 3.56
N ILE A 95 -5.54 -10.40 3.23
CA ILE A 95 -6.03 -9.42 2.24
C ILE A 95 -6.35 -8.08 2.91
N ARG A 96 -7.26 -8.08 3.89
CA ARG A 96 -7.78 -6.84 4.51
C ARG A 96 -7.05 -6.44 5.79
N GLY A 97 -6.36 -7.37 6.46
CA GLY A 97 -5.79 -7.11 7.79
C GLY A 97 -6.89 -6.93 8.83
N ILE A 98 -6.70 -6.00 9.77
CA ILE A 98 -7.72 -5.56 10.72
C ILE A 98 -8.31 -4.24 10.20
N PRO A 99 -9.63 -4.11 10.04
CA PRO A 99 -10.23 -2.86 9.57
C PRO A 99 -9.96 -1.74 10.58
N THR A 100 -9.47 -0.61 10.07
CA THR A 100 -9.25 0.60 10.87
C THR A 100 -10.13 1.75 10.36
N PRO A 101 -10.45 2.73 11.23
CA PRO A 101 -11.23 3.91 10.86
C PRO A 101 -10.67 4.63 9.63
N PHE A 102 -9.33 4.71 9.54
CA PHE A 102 -8.65 5.33 8.40
C PHE A 102 -8.89 4.54 7.10
N VAL A 103 -8.82 3.20 7.14
CA VAL A 103 -9.07 2.38 5.94
C VAL A 103 -10.54 2.37 5.55
N GLU A 104 -11.46 2.40 6.51
CA GLU A 104 -12.90 2.52 6.25
C GLU A 104 -13.26 3.86 5.62
N SER A 105 -12.55 4.93 6.01
CA SER A 105 -12.73 6.26 5.43
C SER A 105 -12.34 6.37 3.95
N PHE A 106 -11.77 5.33 3.33
CA PHE A 106 -11.50 5.33 1.88
C PHE A 106 -12.78 5.28 1.04
N ASP A 107 -13.86 4.72 1.57
CA ASP A 107 -15.10 4.52 0.79
C ASP A 107 -15.88 5.83 0.64
N THR A 108 -15.90 6.63 1.70
CA THR A 108 -16.55 7.95 1.76
C THR A 108 -15.60 9.10 1.43
N VAL A 109 -14.28 8.89 1.55
CA VAL A 109 -13.23 9.91 1.42
C VAL A 109 -13.39 11.06 2.43
N VAL A 110 -14.17 10.85 3.49
CA VAL A 110 -14.34 11.83 4.57
C VAL A 110 -13.32 11.53 5.67
N PRO A 111 -12.45 12.49 6.05
CA PRO A 111 -11.55 12.30 7.18
C PRO A 111 -12.38 12.13 8.47
N GLN A 112 -12.22 10.98 9.14
CA GLN A 112 -12.90 10.69 10.39
C GLN A 112 -12.21 11.38 11.58
N THR A 113 -12.30 12.70 11.64
CA THR A 113 -12.10 13.44 12.90
C THR A 113 -13.40 13.50 13.73
N VAL A 114 -14.44 12.77 13.32
CA VAL A 114 -15.81 12.95 13.82
C VAL A 114 -16.45 11.67 14.39
N ALA A 115 -15.87 10.48 14.19
CA ALA A 115 -16.58 9.23 14.50
C ALA A 115 -16.15 8.52 15.79
N LEU A 116 -14.99 8.84 16.37
CA LEU A 116 -14.46 8.07 17.52
C LEU A 116 -14.47 8.77 18.87
N ASP A 117 -14.67 10.09 18.96
CA ASP A 117 -14.53 10.79 20.24
C ASP A 117 -15.61 11.86 20.49
N ALA A 118 -16.87 11.58 20.17
CA ALA A 118 -17.97 12.43 20.64
C ALA A 118 -18.06 12.46 22.19
N ASP A 119 -17.61 11.39 22.85
CA ASP A 119 -17.65 11.26 24.31
C ASP A 119 -16.32 11.62 25.01
N ALA A 120 -15.17 11.50 24.33
CA ALA A 120 -13.85 11.71 24.93
C ALA A 120 -13.30 13.14 24.78
N VAL A 121 -13.59 13.82 23.66
CA VAL A 121 -13.16 15.22 23.43
C VAL A 121 -13.78 16.18 24.46
N SER A 122 -14.95 15.86 24.99
CA SER A 122 -15.66 16.69 25.97
C SER A 122 -14.97 16.77 27.34
N LEU A 123 -14.19 15.76 27.75
CA LEU A 123 -13.60 15.69 29.10
C LEU A 123 -12.15 16.16 29.17
N GLU A 124 -11.39 16.04 28.08
CA GLU A 124 -10.00 16.54 28.03
C GLU A 124 -9.92 18.03 27.67
N ALA A 125 -10.86 18.55 26.86
CA ALA A 125 -10.94 19.97 26.50
C ALA A 125 -11.31 20.89 27.68
N LEU A 126 -11.87 20.36 28.77
CA LEU A 126 -12.18 21.11 30.00
C LEU A 126 -10.95 21.35 30.90
N LYS A 127 -9.80 20.72 30.63
CA LYS A 127 -8.61 20.78 31.50
C LYS A 127 -7.50 21.70 30.98
N THR A 128 -7.57 22.16 29.74
CA THR A 128 -6.49 22.94 29.11
C THR A 128 -7.03 24.21 28.45
N ASN A 129 -6.97 25.32 29.21
CA ASN A 129 -7.24 26.71 28.83
C ASN A 129 -8.74 27.09 28.64
N PRO A 130 -9.31 27.94 29.52
CA PRO A 130 -10.71 28.39 29.42
C PRO A 130 -10.99 29.41 28.31
N ASP A 131 -9.96 30.06 27.74
CA ASP A 131 -10.13 31.20 26.83
C ASP A 131 -9.96 30.85 25.34
N LYS A 132 -9.68 29.60 25.00
CA LYS A 132 -9.59 29.17 23.59
C LYS A 132 -10.68 28.14 23.31
N PRO A 133 -11.70 28.46 22.49
CA PRO A 133 -12.70 27.47 22.12
C PRO A 133 -11.99 26.27 21.48
N PRO A 134 -12.37 25.04 21.81
CA PRO A 134 -11.86 23.86 21.11
C PRO A 134 -12.09 24.06 19.61
N PRO A 135 -11.17 23.61 18.74
CA PRO A 135 -11.37 23.76 17.30
C PRO A 135 -12.73 23.17 16.95
N SER A 136 -13.65 24.05 16.53
CA SER A 136 -15.02 23.66 16.27
C SER A 136 -15.03 22.51 15.25
N PRO A 137 -15.90 21.50 15.38
CA PRO A 137 -16.07 20.46 14.36
C PRO A 137 -16.39 21.04 12.98
N ALA A 138 -16.82 22.30 12.90
CA ALA A 138 -16.97 23.06 11.65
C ALA A 138 -15.64 23.30 10.89
N HIS A 139 -14.49 23.40 11.56
CA HIS A 139 -13.18 23.49 10.89
C HIS A 139 -12.75 22.15 10.29
N ALA A 140 -13.09 21.02 10.94
CA ALA A 140 -12.89 19.68 10.39
C ALA A 140 -13.84 19.38 9.21
N LEU A 141 -15.04 19.95 9.21
CA LEU A 141 -15.99 19.88 8.09
C LEU A 141 -15.58 20.77 6.90
N LYS A 142 -14.69 21.76 7.09
CA LYS A 142 -14.13 22.59 6.01
C LYS A 142 -12.99 21.91 5.24
N GLU A 143 -12.46 20.81 5.75
CA GLU A 143 -11.56 19.91 5.01
C GLU A 143 -12.33 18.84 4.23
N GLN A 144 -13.53 19.15 3.75
CA GLN A 144 -14.16 18.30 2.76
C GLN A 144 -13.24 18.25 1.53
N PHE A 145 -12.96 17.07 1.00
CA PHE A 145 -12.24 16.97 -0.27
C PHE A 145 -13.22 17.30 -1.39
N LEU A 146 -12.87 18.24 -2.25
CA LEU A 146 -13.60 18.54 -3.47
C LEU A 146 -13.13 17.64 -4.61
N ASP A 147 -13.96 17.45 -5.62
CA ASP A 147 -13.56 16.74 -6.83
C ASP A 147 -12.59 17.58 -7.70
N HIS A 148 -12.07 16.98 -8.77
CA HIS A 148 -11.22 17.61 -9.78
C HIS A 148 -9.89 18.15 -9.26
N GLY A 149 -9.45 17.73 -8.07
CA GLY A 149 -8.19 18.19 -7.49
C GLY A 149 -8.29 19.56 -6.80
N LEU A 150 -9.50 20.11 -6.66
CA LEU A 150 -9.71 21.41 -6.03
C LEU A 150 -9.66 21.33 -4.50
N ARG A 151 -9.32 22.45 -3.88
CA ARG A 151 -9.49 22.70 -2.44
C ARG A 151 -10.65 23.68 -2.22
N HIS A 152 -11.31 23.62 -1.06
CA HIS A 152 -12.39 24.55 -0.72
C HIS A 152 -11.95 26.01 -0.81
N GLU A 153 -10.77 26.33 -0.27
CA GLU A 153 -10.20 27.68 -0.33
C GLU A 153 -9.95 28.17 -1.76
N GLU A 154 -9.61 27.28 -2.69
CA GLU A 154 -9.39 27.63 -4.09
C GLU A 154 -10.71 27.88 -4.81
N LEU A 155 -11.72 27.06 -4.50
CA LEU A 155 -13.07 27.24 -5.03
C LEU A 155 -13.66 28.56 -4.54
N ASP A 156 -13.56 28.85 -3.25
CA ASP A 156 -14.09 30.08 -2.65
C ASP A 156 -13.45 31.32 -3.30
N LYS A 157 -12.11 31.34 -3.41
CA LYS A 157 -11.38 32.42 -4.10
C LYS A 157 -11.80 32.56 -5.57
N ALA A 158 -12.00 31.44 -6.27
CA ALA A 158 -12.44 31.48 -7.66
C ALA A 158 -13.87 32.03 -7.80
N MET A 159 -14.76 31.69 -6.88
CA MET A 159 -16.13 32.22 -6.83
C MET A 159 -16.14 33.71 -6.50
N GLU A 160 -15.36 34.16 -5.50
CA GLU A 160 -15.18 35.58 -5.17
C GLU A 160 -14.66 36.37 -6.37
N TYR A 161 -13.66 35.84 -7.07
CA TYR A 161 -13.09 36.47 -8.25
C TYR A 161 -14.10 36.56 -9.41
N SER A 162 -14.87 35.49 -9.64
CA SER A 162 -15.93 35.48 -10.66
C SER A 162 -17.03 36.49 -10.35
N ARG A 163 -17.43 36.59 -9.07
CA ARG A 163 -18.41 37.56 -8.61
C ARG A 163 -17.92 38.99 -8.84
N TRP A 164 -16.70 39.30 -8.44
CA TRP A 164 -16.07 40.60 -8.67
C TRP A 164 -16.03 41.00 -10.16
N LEU A 165 -15.74 40.05 -11.05
CA LEU A 165 -15.69 40.33 -12.49
C LEU A 165 -17.08 40.56 -13.13
N THR A 166 -18.11 39.91 -12.59
CA THR A 166 -19.47 39.94 -13.16
C THR A 166 -20.40 40.93 -12.48
N GLU A 167 -19.98 41.52 -11.36
CA GLU A 167 -20.75 42.50 -10.62
C GLU A 167 -21.13 43.69 -11.52
N PRO A 168 -22.43 44.06 -11.58
CA PRO A 168 -22.86 45.18 -12.39
C PRO A 168 -22.21 46.48 -11.90
N VAL A 169 -21.48 47.15 -12.78
CA VAL A 169 -20.82 48.43 -12.48
C VAL A 169 -21.89 49.51 -12.31
N ALA A 170 -21.80 50.26 -11.20
CA ALA A 170 -22.67 51.42 -10.98
C ALA A 170 -22.39 52.49 -12.06
N PRO A 171 -23.43 53.11 -12.65
CA PRO A 171 -23.24 54.14 -13.66
C PRO A 171 -22.45 55.32 -13.08
N THR A 172 -21.33 55.65 -13.73
CA THR A 172 -20.55 56.85 -13.42
C THR A 172 -21.18 58.06 -14.10
N GLY A 173 -22.22 58.65 -13.49
CA GLY A 173 -22.83 59.89 -13.96
C GLY A 173 -24.21 60.14 -13.35
N MET A 174 -24.58 61.42 -13.19
CA MET A 174 -25.90 61.89 -12.73
C MET A 174 -27.01 61.73 -13.81
N GLU A 175 -26.82 60.86 -14.79
CA GLU A 175 -27.89 60.52 -15.73
C GLU A 175 -28.85 59.61 -14.99
N SER A 176 -30.09 60.07 -14.84
CA SER A 176 -31.20 59.39 -14.17
C SER A 176 -31.48 58.04 -14.83
N ALA A 177 -30.69 57.03 -14.52
CA ALA A 177 -31.05 55.65 -14.77
C ALA A 177 -32.26 55.32 -13.87
N ASP A 178 -33.25 54.64 -14.45
CA ASP A 178 -34.41 54.16 -13.71
C ASP A 178 -33.93 53.23 -12.58
N SER A 179 -33.89 53.73 -11.34
CA SER A 179 -33.44 52.98 -10.16
C SER A 179 -34.12 51.62 -10.02
N THR A 180 -35.38 51.53 -10.47
CA THR A 180 -36.14 50.27 -10.49
C THR A 180 -35.60 49.25 -11.49
N ARG A 181 -35.09 49.69 -12.65
CA ARG A 181 -34.49 48.82 -13.68
C ARG A 181 -33.13 48.33 -13.22
N GLU A 182 -32.34 49.19 -12.58
CA GLU A 182 -31.05 48.84 -12.00
C GLU A 182 -31.21 47.83 -10.87
N ASN A 183 -32.10 48.10 -9.91
CA ASN A 183 -32.39 47.16 -8.83
C ASN A 183 -32.88 45.80 -9.35
N LYS A 184 -33.74 45.79 -10.37
CA LYS A 184 -34.16 44.55 -11.04
C LYS A 184 -33.00 43.84 -11.73
N GLY A 185 -32.05 44.59 -12.29
CA GLY A 185 -30.81 44.06 -12.88
C GLY A 185 -29.91 43.41 -11.83
N HIS A 186 -29.67 44.11 -10.73
CA HIS A 186 -28.90 43.60 -9.59
C HIS A 186 -29.53 42.35 -8.98
N GLN A 187 -30.84 42.33 -8.71
CA GLN A 187 -31.53 41.14 -8.20
C GLN A 187 -31.43 39.94 -9.17
N LYS A 188 -31.55 40.19 -10.47
CA LYS A 188 -31.35 39.15 -11.49
C LYS A 188 -29.91 38.63 -11.52
N TRP A 189 -28.93 39.49 -11.28
CA TRP A 189 -27.53 39.07 -11.18
C TRP A 189 -27.29 38.26 -9.90
N GLU A 190 -27.73 38.73 -8.74
CA GLU A 190 -27.60 38.02 -7.45
C GLU A 190 -28.21 36.62 -7.50
N THR A 191 -29.41 36.50 -8.08
CA THR A 191 -30.07 35.20 -8.25
C THR A 191 -29.29 34.27 -9.18
N ARG A 192 -28.74 34.79 -10.29
CA ARG A 192 -27.92 33.98 -11.21
C ARG A 192 -26.59 33.58 -10.59
N ASP A 193 -25.93 34.47 -9.86
CA ASP A 193 -24.69 34.22 -9.14
C ASP A 193 -24.89 33.15 -8.07
N ALA A 194 -25.95 33.27 -7.27
CA ALA A 194 -26.30 32.28 -6.25
C ALA A 194 -26.60 30.89 -6.86
N VAL A 195 -27.38 30.84 -7.95
CA VAL A 195 -27.68 29.57 -8.65
C VAL A 195 -26.41 28.97 -9.27
N ALA A 196 -25.53 29.79 -9.85
CA ALA A 196 -24.26 29.33 -10.39
C ALA A 196 -23.34 28.78 -9.29
N ALA A 197 -23.25 29.47 -8.15
CA ALA A 197 -22.47 29.02 -6.99
C ALA A 197 -22.95 27.67 -6.48
N GLU A 198 -24.26 27.49 -6.29
CA GLU A 198 -24.85 26.23 -5.87
C GLU A 198 -24.62 25.11 -6.90
N ALA A 199 -24.76 25.41 -8.20
CA ALA A 199 -24.52 24.44 -9.26
C ALA A 199 -23.05 23.99 -9.29
N VAL A 200 -22.10 24.91 -9.18
CA VAL A 200 -20.66 24.60 -9.15
C VAL A 200 -20.31 23.78 -7.91
N GLN A 201 -20.85 24.14 -6.74
CA GLN A 201 -20.65 23.35 -5.52
C GLN A 201 -21.13 21.91 -5.67
N ARG A 202 -22.27 21.69 -6.33
CA ARG A 202 -22.79 20.33 -6.63
C ARG A 202 -21.93 19.56 -7.62
N ILE A 203 -21.46 20.22 -8.68
CA ILE A 203 -20.58 19.61 -9.70
C ILE A 203 -19.27 19.15 -9.05
N VAL A 204 -18.71 19.99 -8.19
CA VAL A 204 -17.42 19.75 -7.55
C VAL A 204 -17.56 18.87 -6.29
N SER A 205 -18.78 18.55 -5.86
CA SER A 205 -18.99 17.70 -4.69
C SER A 205 -18.47 16.27 -4.90
N LEU A 206 -17.67 15.77 -3.95
CA LEU A 206 -17.09 14.44 -4.05
C LEU A 206 -18.11 13.31 -3.88
N ALA A 207 -19.26 13.59 -3.28
CA ALA A 207 -20.38 12.65 -3.14
C ALA A 207 -20.87 12.16 -4.51
N ASN A 208 -20.96 13.08 -5.48
CA ASN A 208 -21.40 12.80 -6.85
C ASN A 208 -20.27 12.24 -7.73
N SER A 209 -19.06 12.11 -7.18
CA SER A 209 -17.88 11.72 -7.93
C SER A 209 -17.74 10.21 -8.13
N SER A 210 -17.04 9.83 -9.19
CA SER A 210 -16.76 8.42 -9.53
C SER A 210 -15.71 7.78 -8.62
N SER A 211 -15.67 6.44 -8.60
CA SER A 211 -14.68 5.69 -7.80
C SER A 211 -13.22 6.02 -8.17
N MET A 212 -12.96 6.40 -9.43
CA MET A 212 -11.63 6.82 -9.87
C MET A 212 -11.15 8.06 -9.12
N HIS A 213 -12.03 9.06 -9.00
CA HIS A 213 -11.71 10.34 -8.37
C HIS A 213 -11.60 10.20 -6.85
N ARG A 214 -12.48 9.40 -6.23
CA ARG A 214 -12.32 8.99 -4.82
C ARG A 214 -10.97 8.33 -4.56
N THR A 215 -10.54 7.45 -5.47
CA THR A 215 -9.22 6.81 -5.38
C THR A 215 -8.08 7.83 -5.49
N LYS A 216 -8.16 8.81 -6.40
CA LYS A 216 -7.15 9.88 -6.51
C LYS A 216 -7.07 10.70 -5.22
N LYS A 217 -8.21 11.04 -4.63
CA LYS A 217 -8.26 11.75 -3.34
C LYS A 217 -7.75 10.92 -2.17
N ASN A 218 -8.02 9.62 -2.15
CA ASN A 218 -7.39 8.73 -1.19
C ASN A 218 -5.86 8.69 -1.36
N ILE A 219 -5.34 8.73 -2.58
CA ILE A 219 -3.89 8.81 -2.83
C ILE A 219 -3.31 10.11 -2.26
N GLU A 220 -3.96 11.26 -2.48
CA GLU A 220 -3.57 12.54 -1.86
C GLU A 220 -3.54 12.41 -0.33
N ARG A 221 -4.62 11.92 0.29
CA ARG A 221 -4.70 11.67 1.74
C ARG A 221 -3.61 10.76 2.26
N ILE A 222 -3.24 9.73 1.51
CA ILE A 222 -2.16 8.79 1.88
C ILE A 222 -0.79 9.48 1.82
N ILE A 223 -0.53 10.27 0.79
CA ILE A 223 0.70 11.06 0.67
C ILE A 223 0.80 12.04 1.84
N GLU A 224 -0.32 12.66 2.19
CA GLU A 224 -0.42 13.60 3.29
C GLU A 224 -0.19 12.95 4.66
N THR A 225 -0.78 11.79 4.91
CA THR A 225 -0.70 11.10 6.21
C THR A 225 0.62 10.37 6.42
N PHE A 226 1.17 9.73 5.38
CA PHE A 226 2.36 8.90 5.49
C PHE A 226 3.60 9.50 4.83
N GLY A 227 3.47 10.60 4.09
CA GLY A 227 4.61 11.21 3.41
C GLY A 227 5.65 11.71 4.40
N ARG A 228 6.93 11.40 4.13
CA ARG A 228 8.05 11.76 5.01
C ARG A 228 8.19 13.25 5.23
N HIS A 229 7.72 14.05 4.28
CA HIS A 229 7.66 15.50 4.40
C HIS A 229 6.80 15.99 5.58
N ARG A 230 5.82 15.21 6.05
CA ARG A 230 5.06 15.50 7.28
C ARG A 230 5.50 14.63 8.45
N THR A 231 5.67 13.33 8.26
CA THR A 231 5.95 12.41 9.37
C THR A 231 7.30 12.64 10.04
N ASP A 232 8.31 13.14 9.29
CA ASP A 232 9.63 13.45 9.86
C ASP A 232 9.53 14.62 10.88
N LEU A 233 8.48 15.44 10.81
CA LEU A 233 8.21 16.54 11.76
C LEU A 233 7.45 16.06 13.01
N THR A 234 6.57 15.07 12.86
CA THR A 234 5.64 14.64 13.92
C THR A 234 6.14 13.42 14.71
N LEU A 235 6.81 12.48 14.04
CA LEU A 235 7.25 11.22 14.65
C LEU A 235 8.70 11.31 15.10
N LYS A 236 9.06 10.53 16.12
CA LYS A 236 10.45 10.49 16.57
C LYS A 236 11.32 9.81 15.52
N PRO A 237 12.50 10.39 15.20
CA PRO A 237 13.40 9.78 14.25
C PRO A 237 13.93 8.45 14.80
N LYS A 238 14.24 7.53 13.89
CA LYS A 238 14.89 6.27 14.24
C LYS A 238 16.23 6.56 14.92
N PRO A 239 16.57 5.92 16.05
CA PRO A 239 17.88 6.08 16.67
C PRO A 239 18.98 5.71 15.66
N ALA A 240 20.00 6.55 15.57
CA ALA A 240 21.15 6.28 14.71
C ALA A 240 21.73 4.91 15.07
N ALA A 241 22.07 4.12 14.05
CA ALA A 241 22.80 2.89 14.30
C ALA A 241 24.12 3.27 14.97
N VAL A 242 24.55 2.50 15.97
CA VAL A 242 25.89 2.66 16.57
C VAL A 242 26.91 2.34 15.48
N VAL A 243 27.39 3.37 14.79
CA VAL A 243 28.49 3.25 13.83
C VAL A 243 29.75 3.22 14.68
N LYS A 244 30.53 2.14 14.59
CA LYS A 244 31.88 2.11 15.16
C LYS A 244 32.79 2.94 14.24
N GLY A 245 33.09 4.18 14.62
CA GLY A 245 34.02 5.08 13.93
C GLY A 245 33.48 6.51 13.75
N ASP A 246 34.36 7.43 13.34
CA ASP A 246 34.05 8.86 13.13
C ASP A 246 33.28 9.09 11.82
N SER A 247 32.03 8.60 11.75
CA SER A 247 31.15 8.95 10.64
C SER A 247 30.56 10.34 10.88
N ARG A 248 31.18 11.37 10.30
CA ARG A 248 30.55 12.69 10.15
C ARG A 248 29.28 12.50 9.32
N VAL A 249 28.12 12.64 9.94
CA VAL A 249 26.82 12.57 9.24
C VAL A 249 26.72 13.84 8.40
N ALA A 250 26.92 13.72 7.10
CA ALA A 250 26.70 14.82 6.18
C ALA A 250 25.23 15.28 6.28
N GLU A 251 25.01 16.58 6.32
CA GLU A 251 23.66 17.15 6.34
C GLU A 251 22.89 16.68 5.10
N ALA A 252 21.71 16.11 5.32
CA ALA A 252 20.88 15.62 4.23
C ALA A 252 20.33 16.82 3.44
N THR A 253 20.40 16.75 2.10
CA THR A 253 19.79 17.75 1.24
C THR A 253 18.29 17.82 1.46
N LEU A 254 17.75 19.04 1.46
CA LEU A 254 16.31 19.26 1.59
C LEU A 254 15.58 18.68 0.38
N ARG A 255 14.36 18.17 0.61
CA ARG A 255 13.52 17.63 -0.46
C ARG A 255 12.93 18.78 -1.28
N ALA A 256 12.93 18.63 -2.60
CA ALA A 256 12.35 19.63 -3.50
C ALA A 256 10.80 19.66 -3.50
N GLY A 257 10.15 18.57 -3.07
CA GLY A 257 8.69 18.44 -3.14
C GLY A 257 8.12 17.38 -2.20
N PRO A 258 6.80 17.11 -2.31
CA PRO A 258 6.14 16.13 -1.47
C PRO A 258 6.68 14.72 -1.74
N ASP A 259 6.83 13.96 -0.66
CA ASP A 259 7.28 12.58 -0.74
C ASP A 259 6.16 11.67 -1.23
N THR A 260 6.30 11.16 -2.45
CA THR A 260 5.34 10.25 -3.10
C THR A 260 5.90 8.82 -3.27
N GLY A 261 7.18 8.63 -2.99
CA GLY A 261 7.93 7.43 -3.34
C GLY A 261 8.28 6.54 -2.15
N SER A 262 8.07 6.99 -0.91
CA SER A 262 8.37 6.19 0.28
C SER A 262 7.56 4.89 0.34
N SER A 263 8.14 3.86 0.97
CA SER A 263 7.50 2.55 1.11
C SER A 263 6.16 2.65 1.84
N GLU A 264 6.03 3.50 2.85
CA GLU A 264 4.76 3.70 3.58
C GLU A 264 3.66 4.28 2.68
N VAL A 265 3.98 5.31 1.89
CA VAL A 265 3.03 5.89 0.91
C VAL A 265 2.64 4.84 -0.13
N GLN A 266 3.61 4.12 -0.68
CA GLN A 266 3.32 3.05 -1.66
C GLN A 266 2.43 1.95 -1.07
N ILE A 267 2.68 1.51 0.16
CA ILE A 267 1.88 0.51 0.87
C ILE A 267 0.47 1.03 1.13
N GLY A 268 0.32 2.29 1.54
CA GLY A 268 -0.99 2.93 1.71
C GLY A 268 -1.79 2.95 0.41
N ILE A 269 -1.16 3.37 -0.70
CA ILE A 269 -1.81 3.42 -2.03
C ILE A 269 -2.24 2.01 -2.47
N LEU A 270 -1.39 1.01 -2.27
CA LEU A 270 -1.74 -0.37 -2.57
C LEU A 270 -2.91 -0.85 -1.71
N THR A 271 -2.96 -0.46 -0.44
CA THR A 271 -4.05 -0.83 0.47
C THR A 271 -5.39 -0.26 0.01
N ALA A 272 -5.45 1.01 -0.39
CA ALA A 272 -6.66 1.60 -0.96
C ALA A 272 -7.11 0.88 -2.26
N LYS A 273 -6.17 0.54 -3.15
CA LYS A 273 -6.46 -0.20 -4.39
C LYS A 273 -6.94 -1.63 -4.13
N ILE A 274 -6.31 -2.32 -3.17
CA ILE A 274 -6.68 -3.68 -2.77
C ILE A 274 -8.10 -3.68 -2.19
N ARG A 275 -8.43 -2.74 -1.30
CA ARG A 275 -9.78 -2.61 -0.75
C ARG A 275 -10.83 -2.47 -1.85
N LEU A 276 -10.65 -1.48 -2.73
CA LEU A 276 -11.58 -1.22 -3.84
C LEU A 276 -11.80 -2.45 -4.74
N LEU A 277 -10.73 -3.18 -5.07
CA LEU A 277 -10.83 -4.37 -5.91
C LEU A 277 -11.41 -5.57 -5.15
N ALA A 278 -11.09 -5.74 -3.86
CA ALA A 278 -11.64 -6.79 -3.02
C ALA A 278 -13.16 -6.62 -2.85
N ASP A 279 -13.62 -5.39 -2.56
CA ASP A 279 -15.05 -5.08 -2.41
C ASP A 279 -15.82 -5.34 -3.72
N ARG A 280 -15.23 -4.96 -4.86
CA ARG A 280 -15.81 -5.25 -6.19
C ARG A 280 -15.89 -6.76 -6.47
N TYR A 281 -14.89 -7.52 -6.05
CA TYR A 281 -14.85 -8.97 -6.26
C TYR A 281 -15.89 -9.70 -5.40
N GLU A 282 -16.03 -9.30 -4.14
CA GLU A 282 -17.01 -9.85 -3.20
C GLU A 282 -18.45 -9.45 -3.54
N GLY A 283 -18.66 -8.22 -4.03
CA GLY A 283 -19.98 -7.64 -4.34
C GLY A 283 -20.71 -8.20 -5.57
N GLY A 284 -20.19 -9.24 -6.23
CA GLY A 284 -20.91 -9.96 -7.30
C GLY A 284 -20.07 -10.33 -8.52
N ASN A 285 -18.89 -9.73 -8.70
CA ASN A 285 -18.05 -9.95 -9.89
C ASN A 285 -17.07 -11.14 -9.75
N ARG A 286 -17.54 -12.28 -9.21
CA ARG A 286 -16.69 -13.45 -8.94
C ARG A 286 -16.09 -14.09 -10.20
N ASN A 287 -16.74 -13.90 -11.35
CA ASN A 287 -16.30 -14.44 -12.65
C ASN A 287 -15.18 -13.62 -13.30
N ASP A 288 -14.79 -12.48 -12.73
CA ASP A 288 -13.73 -11.63 -13.26
C ASP A 288 -12.33 -12.17 -12.92
N LYS A 289 -11.84 -13.07 -13.78
CA LYS A 289 -10.52 -13.72 -13.62
C LYS A 289 -9.35 -12.75 -13.76
N ILE A 290 -9.51 -11.68 -14.55
CA ILE A 290 -8.45 -10.69 -14.79
C ILE A 290 -8.27 -9.85 -13.53
N ASN A 291 -9.37 -9.35 -12.95
CA ASN A 291 -9.27 -8.57 -11.72
C ASN A 291 -8.87 -9.41 -10.51
N LYS A 292 -9.22 -10.71 -10.45
CA LYS A 292 -8.65 -11.64 -9.45
C LYS A 292 -7.13 -11.74 -9.56
N ARG A 293 -6.59 -11.83 -10.77
CA ARG A 293 -5.13 -11.79 -11.00
C ARG A 293 -4.54 -10.45 -10.58
N ASN A 294 -5.17 -9.33 -10.92
CA ASN A 294 -4.71 -7.99 -10.54
C ASN A 294 -4.67 -7.80 -9.02
N LEU A 295 -5.71 -8.25 -8.30
CA LEU A 295 -5.76 -8.23 -6.84
C LEU A 295 -4.58 -9.01 -6.24
N ARG A 296 -4.31 -10.22 -6.74
CA ARG A 296 -3.17 -11.04 -6.32
C ARG A 296 -1.83 -10.34 -6.54
N LEU A 297 -1.64 -9.72 -7.71
CA LEU A 297 -0.42 -8.97 -8.02
C LEU A 297 -0.22 -7.77 -7.08
N LEU A 298 -1.28 -7.05 -6.73
CA LEU A 298 -1.23 -5.93 -5.78
C LEU A 298 -0.87 -6.41 -4.37
N LEU A 299 -1.47 -7.51 -3.92
CA LEU A 299 -1.16 -8.13 -2.62
C LEU A 299 0.31 -8.54 -2.53
N HIS A 300 0.82 -9.24 -3.55
CA HIS A 300 2.22 -9.67 -3.58
C HIS A 300 3.19 -8.48 -3.68
N ARG A 301 2.82 -7.41 -4.41
CA ARG A 301 3.61 -6.18 -4.44
C ARG A 301 3.66 -5.51 -3.07
N ARG A 302 2.52 -5.42 -2.37
CA ARG A 302 2.43 -4.87 -1.00
C ARG A 302 3.26 -5.71 -0.02
N GLN A 303 3.16 -7.04 -0.10
CA GLN A 303 3.94 -7.97 0.70
C GLN A 303 5.46 -7.75 0.54
N LYS A 304 5.95 -7.58 -0.70
CA LYS A 304 7.37 -7.31 -0.96
C LYS A 304 7.83 -5.99 -0.31
N LEU A 305 7.01 -4.94 -0.40
CA LEU A 305 7.30 -3.65 0.22
C LEU A 305 7.29 -3.72 1.75
N LEU A 306 6.33 -4.43 2.35
CA LEU A 306 6.26 -4.64 3.79
C LEU A 306 7.50 -5.38 4.31
N LYS A 307 7.91 -6.48 3.67
CA LYS A 307 9.14 -7.22 4.02
C LYS A 307 10.40 -6.33 3.93
N TYR A 308 10.49 -5.52 2.89
CA TYR A 308 11.60 -4.58 2.72
C TYR A 308 11.61 -3.53 3.84
N MET A 309 10.46 -2.91 4.10
CA MET A 309 10.31 -1.85 5.09
C MET A 309 10.55 -2.35 6.52
N GLU A 310 10.03 -3.52 6.88
CA GLU A 310 10.27 -4.17 8.18
C GLU A 310 11.79 -4.31 8.43
N LYS A 311 12.53 -4.86 7.46
CA LYS A 311 13.99 -5.03 7.54
C LYS A 311 14.73 -3.69 7.65
N LYS A 312 14.28 -2.67 6.92
CA LYS A 312 14.96 -1.36 6.86
C LYS A 312 14.69 -0.52 8.10
N GLU A 313 13.44 -0.46 8.54
CA GLU A 313 12.99 0.36 9.66
C GLU A 313 13.33 -0.29 11.01
N ARG A 314 13.34 -1.62 11.13
CA ARG A 314 13.60 -2.36 12.38
C ARG A 314 12.68 -1.93 13.53
N GLY A 315 11.39 -1.75 13.25
CA GLY A 315 10.40 -1.39 14.26
C GLY A 315 10.41 0.08 14.70
N SER A 316 10.90 1.00 13.85
CA SER A 316 10.83 2.45 14.10
C SER A 316 9.39 2.91 14.34
N GLU A 317 9.22 4.07 14.99
CA GLU A 317 7.89 4.65 15.25
C GLU A 317 7.11 4.87 13.94
N ARG A 318 7.79 5.22 12.85
CA ARG A 318 7.21 5.33 11.52
C ARG A 318 6.58 4.03 11.01
N TRP A 319 7.29 2.90 11.15
CA TRP A 319 6.76 1.59 10.82
C TRP A 319 5.54 1.23 11.65
N GLN A 320 5.60 1.48 12.97
CA GLN A 320 4.50 1.20 13.88
C GLN A 320 3.28 2.07 13.58
N ASN A 321 3.48 3.36 13.28
CA ASN A 321 2.42 4.29 12.88
C ASN A 321 1.71 3.79 11.61
N MET A 322 2.47 3.41 10.58
CA MET A 322 1.90 2.86 9.35
C MET A 322 1.07 1.59 9.62
N ILE A 323 1.61 0.63 10.37
CA ILE A 323 0.89 -0.61 10.71
C ILE A 323 -0.41 -0.32 11.45
N LYS A 324 -0.36 0.53 12.48
CA LYS A 324 -1.53 0.85 13.32
C LYS A 324 -2.60 1.58 12.52
N THR A 325 -2.22 2.57 11.73
CA THR A 325 -3.17 3.39 10.96
C THR A 325 -3.81 2.61 9.81
N LEU A 326 -3.03 1.80 9.08
CA LEU A 326 -3.54 0.98 7.97
C LEU A 326 -4.13 -0.38 8.40
N GLY A 327 -3.97 -0.78 9.66
CA GLY A 327 -4.48 -2.07 10.15
C GLY A 327 -3.77 -3.29 9.58
N ILE A 328 -2.49 -3.15 9.21
CA ILE A 328 -1.74 -4.22 8.53
C ILE A 328 -1.26 -5.24 9.56
N THR A 329 -1.71 -6.48 9.45
CA THR A 329 -1.30 -7.58 10.33
C THR A 329 -0.16 -8.41 9.74
N PRO A 330 0.54 -9.22 10.55
CA PRO A 330 1.58 -10.13 10.06
C PRO A 330 1.14 -11.02 8.90
N ALA A 331 -0.14 -11.40 8.79
CA ALA A 331 -0.67 -12.15 7.65
C ALA A 331 -0.47 -11.45 6.31
N CYS A 332 -0.48 -10.13 6.28
CA CYS A 332 -0.35 -9.36 5.04
C CYS A 332 1.05 -9.45 4.42
N TRP A 333 2.07 -9.91 5.15
CA TRP A 333 3.41 -10.07 4.60
C TRP A 333 4.14 -11.37 4.96
N ASN A 334 3.83 -12.00 6.09
CA ASN A 334 4.44 -13.27 6.49
C ASN A 334 3.74 -14.45 5.80
N GLY A 335 4.54 -15.43 5.37
CA GLY A 335 4.04 -16.62 4.66
C GLY A 335 3.72 -16.36 3.18
N GLU A 336 2.89 -17.25 2.63
CA GLU A 336 2.42 -17.20 1.24
C GLU A 336 0.97 -16.69 1.21
N ILE A 337 0.69 -15.71 0.35
CA ILE A 337 -0.66 -15.16 0.18
C ILE A 337 -1.32 -15.86 -1.00
N ALA A 338 -2.28 -16.72 -0.68
CA ALA A 338 -3.19 -17.33 -1.65
C ALA A 338 -4.51 -16.55 -1.68
N VAL A 339 -4.97 -16.20 -2.88
CA VAL A 339 -6.32 -15.68 -3.12
C VAL A 339 -7.13 -16.81 -3.73
N GLU A 340 -8.05 -17.38 -2.95
CA GLU A 340 -8.92 -18.48 -3.36
C GLU A 340 -10.03 -18.06 -4.33
#